data_AF-A0A084QYB2-F1
#
_entry.id   AF-A0A084QYB2-F1
#
_cell.length_a   1.000
_cell.length_b   1.000
_cell.length_c   1.000
_cell.angle_alpha   90.00
_cell.angle_beta   90.00
_cell.angle_gamma   90.00
#
_symmetry.space_group_name_H-M   'P 1'
#
loop_
_entity.id
_entity.type
_entity.pdbx_description
1 polymer ?
#
loop_
_entity_poly.entity_id
_entity_poly.type
_entity_poly.pdbx_seq_one_letter_code
_entity_poly.pdbx_strand_id
1 'polypeptide(L)' 'MKTFSQFYLLFLASSVAADVFDYVIVGAGTSGLVLANRLTEDPSVKVVVIEAGHDERDNPLV' A
#
# COMPACT_ATOMS: atom_id res chain seq x y z
N MET A 1 -7.17 -14.54 -18.30
CA MET A 1 -5.88 -13.99 -17.84
C MET A 1 -5.91 -13.32 -16.46
N LYS A 2 -6.95 -13.49 -15.62
CA LYS A 2 -6.98 -12.91 -14.25
C LYS A 2 -6.15 -13.68 -13.21
N THR A 3 -5.79 -14.92 -13.49
CA THR A 3 -5.11 -15.83 -12.55
C THR A 3 -3.67 -15.41 -12.26
N PHE A 4 -2.92 -14.91 -13.24
CA PHE A 4 -1.51 -14.51 -13.05
C PHE A 4 -1.36 -13.27 -12.13
N SER A 5 -2.27 -12.30 -12.23
CA SER A 5 -2.29 -11.12 -11.36
C SER A 5 -2.66 -11.47 -9.91
N GLN A 6 -3.59 -12.41 -9.70
CA GLN A 6 -3.96 -12.86 -8.35
C GLN A 6 -2.82 -13.57 -7.61
N PHE A 7 -2.00 -14.37 -8.30
CA PHE A 7 -0.83 -15.02 -7.70
C PHE A 7 0.23 -14.00 -7.24
N TYR A 8 0.47 -12.95 -8.03
CA TYR A 8 1.40 -11.89 -7.66
C TYR A 8 0.89 -11.05 -6.49
N LEU A 9 -0.40 -10.69 -6.50
CA LEU A 9 -1.03 -9.96 -5.40
C LEU A 9 -1.00 -10.78 -4.10
N LEU A 10 -1.29 -12.09 -4.18
CA LEU A 10 -1.21 -12.99 -3.03
C LEU A 10 0.23 -13.14 -2.51
N PHE A 11 1.21 -13.21 -3.40
CA PHE A 11 2.63 -13.26 -3.03
C PHE A 11 3.09 -11.97 -2.35
N LEU A 12 2.75 -10.81 -2.91
CA LEU A 12 3.05 -9.50 -2.29
C LEU A 12 2.38 -9.36 -0.94
N ALA A 13 1.09 -9.69 -0.83
CA ALA A 13 0.39 -9.68 0.45
C ALA A 13 1.08 -10.60 1.47
N SER A 14 1.53 -11.78 1.05
CA SER A 14 2.25 -12.73 1.92
C SER A 14 3.60 -12.18 2.41
N SER A 15 4.29 -11.38 1.59
CA SER A 15 5.58 -10.77 1.98
C SER A 15 5.49 -9.78 3.14
N VAL A 16 4.30 -9.22 3.39
CA VAL A 16 4.06 -8.26 4.49
C VAL A 16 3.05 -8.76 5.52
N ALA A 17 2.41 -9.91 5.29
CA ALA A 17 1.32 -10.42 6.13
C ALA A 17 1.74 -10.76 7.58
N ALA A 18 3.02 -11.05 7.81
CA ALA A 18 3.57 -11.35 9.12
C ALA A 18 4.29 -10.15 9.77
N ASP A 19 4.38 -9.02 9.08
CA ASP A 19 5.03 -7.84 9.61
C ASP A 19 4.15 -7.12 10.63
N VAL A 20 4.79 -6.54 11.64
CA VAL A 20 4.13 -5.68 12.63
C VAL A 20 4.29 -4.23 12.18
N PHE A 21 3.15 -3.54 12.09
CA PHE A 21 3.06 -2.10 11.80
C PHE A 21 2.42 -1.39 12.98
N ASP A 22 2.82 -0.15 13.22
CA ASP A 22 2.20 0.70 14.24
C ASP A 22 0.86 1.24 13.74
N TYR A 23 0.74 1.47 12.42
CA TYR A 23 -0.48 1.95 11.78
C TYR A 23 -0.78 1.18 10.48
N VAL A 24 -2.07 0.88 10.28
CA VAL A 24 -2.63 0.35 9.03
C VAL A 24 -3.59 1.40 8.47
N ILE A 25 -3.29 1.91 7.28
CA ILE A 25 -4.14 2.87 6.57
C ILE A 25 -4.83 2.15 5.41
N VAL A 26 -6.16 2.18 5.40
CA VAL A 26 -6.98 1.61 4.33
C VAL A 26 -7.39 2.74 3.38
N GLY A 27 -6.82 2.74 2.18
CA GLY A 27 -7.00 3.73 1.11
C GLY A 27 -5.76 4.63 0.93
N ALA A 28 -5.12 4.56 -0.24
CA ALA A 28 -4.01 5.42 -0.68
C ALA A 28 -4.52 6.67 -1.44
N GLY A 29 -5.66 7.21 -1.02
CA GLY A 29 -6.16 8.51 -1.51
C GLY A 29 -5.40 9.70 -0.90
N THR A 30 -5.86 10.92 -1.22
CA THR A 30 -5.20 12.17 -0.80
C THR A 30 -4.96 12.25 0.71
N SER A 31 -5.98 12.00 1.53
CA SER A 31 -5.85 12.05 2.99
C SER A 31 -5.01 10.90 3.54
N GLY A 32 -5.14 9.70 2.97
CA GLY A 32 -4.40 8.51 3.40
C GLY A 32 -2.90 8.68 3.23
N LEU A 33 -2.46 9.16 2.07
CA LEU A 33 -1.04 9.40 1.80
C LEU A 33 -0.47 10.60 2.57
N VAL A 34 -1.26 11.66 2.78
CA VAL A 34 -0.82 12.79 3.63
C VAL A 34 -0.61 12.33 5.07
N LEU A 35 -1.52 11.52 5.61
CA LEU A 35 -1.39 10.95 6.95
C LEU A 35 -0.19 9.99 7.03
N ALA A 36 -0.04 9.09 6.05
CA ALA A 36 1.09 8.17 5.99
C ALA A 36 2.42 8.93 6.00
N ASN A 37 2.56 9.93 5.12
CA ASN A 37 3.76 10.77 5.04
C ASN A 37 4.09 11.44 6.38
N ARG A 38 3.08 11.98 7.07
CA ARG A 38 3.28 12.64 8.36
C ARG A 38 3.70 11.67 9.47
N LEU A 39 3.09 10.48 9.53
CA LEU A 39 3.43 9.47 10.53
C LEU A 39 4.85 8.93 10.32
N THR A 40 5.26 8.71 9.06
CA THR A 40 6.59 8.19 8.72
C THR A 40 7.72 9.22 8.80
N GLU A 41 7.43 10.48 9.16
CA GLU A 41 8.49 11.44 9.52
C GLU A 41 9.28 11.00 10.75
N ASP A 42 8.62 10.25 11.66
CA ASP A 42 9.31 9.54 12.72
C ASP A 42 9.84 8.19 12.19
N PRO A 43 11.17 7.99 12.11
CA PRO A 43 11.74 6.75 11.58
C PRO A 43 11.48 5.52 12.47
N SER A 44 11.00 5.70 13.70
CA SER A 44 10.58 4.60 14.56
C SER A 44 9.19 4.07 14.23
N VAL A 45 8.38 4.81 13.46
CA VAL A 45 7.00 4.47 13.12
C VAL A 45 6.95 3.70 11.80
N LYS A 46 6.34 2.51 11.82
CA LYS A 46 6.05 1.70 10.63
C LYS A 46 4.59 1.81 10.23
N VAL A 47 4.37 2.17 8.97
CA VAL A 47 3.03 2.31 8.38
C VAL A 47 2.90 1.39 7.18
N VAL A 48 1.77 0.69 7.08
CA VAL A 48 1.34 0.03 5.84
C VAL A 48 0.09 0.72 5.30
N VAL A 49 0.07 0.95 3.98
CA VAL A 49 -1.08 1.51 3.26
C VAL A 49 -1.62 0.43 2.31
N ILE A 50 -2.92 0.19 2.35
CA ILE A 50 -3.60 -0.79 1.49
C ILE A 50 -4.56 -0.04 0.56
N GLU A 51 -4.41 -0.20 -0.75
CA GLU A 51 -5.26 0.43 -1.76
C GLU A 51 -5.91 -0.65 -2.63
N ALA A 52 -7.18 -0.44 -2.99
CA ALA A 52 -7.92 -1.37 -3.85
C ALA A 52 -7.61 -1.14 -5.34
N GLY A 53 -7.27 0.10 -5.70
CA GLY A 53 -6.85 0.49 -7.04
C GLY A 53 -5.42 0.03 -7.41
N HIS A 54 -5.06 0.25 -8.67
CA HIS A 54 -3.70 0.02 -9.16
C HIS A 54 -2.87 1.31 -9.03
N ASP A 55 -1.55 1.17 -9.18
CA ASP A 55 -0.67 2.32 -9.32
C ASP A 55 -0.79 2.91 -10.72
N GLU A 56 -1.35 4.11 -10.80
CA GLU A 56 -1.63 4.80 -12.07
C GLU A 56 -0.55 5.84 -12.43
N ARG A 57 0.57 5.92 -11.69
CA ARG A 57 1.61 6.95 -11.93
C ARG A 57 2.27 6.88 -13.31
N ASP A 58 2.32 5.68 -13.89
CA ASP A 58 2.90 5.43 -15.22
C ASP A 58 1.83 5.35 -16.33
N ASN A 59 0.56 5.61 -16.01
CA ASN A 59 -0.51 5.53 -16.98
C ASN A 59 -0.55 6.82 -17.83
N PRO A 60 -0.30 6.76 -19.16
CA PRO A 60 -0.24 7.94 -20.02
C PRO A 60 -1.62 8.54 -20.34
N LEU A 61 -2.71 7.91 -19.89
CA LEU A 61 -4.09 8.32 -20.15
C LEU A 61 -4.74 9.08 -18.98
N VAL A 62 -4.03 9.23 -17.86
CA VAL A 62 -4.45 10.00 -16.68
C VAL A 62 -3.45 11.11 -16.38
#